data_AF-V9M7W7-F1
#
_entry.id   AF-V9M7W7-F1
#
_cell.length_a   1.000
_cell.length_b   1.000
_cell.length_c   1.000
_cell.angle_alpha   90.00
_cell.angle_beta   90.00
_cell.angle_gamma   90.00
#
_symmetry.space_group_name_H-M   'P 1'
#
loop_
_entity.id
_entity.type
_entity.pdbx_description
1 polymer ?
#
loop_
_entity_poly.entity_id
_entity_poly.type
_entity_poly.pdbx_seq_one_letter_code
_entity_poly.pdbx_strand_id
1 'polypeptide(L)' 'DAHYKACLYAGINISGTNGEVMPGQWEFQVGPSVGIEAGDHIWCARYLLE' A
#
# COMPACT_ATOMS: atom_id res chain seq x y z
N ASP A 1 9.95 -2.67 0.71
CA ASP A 1 10.56 -1.58 1.49
C ASP A 1 10.52 -0.21 0.80
N ALA A 2 11.05 -0.06 -0.43
CA ALA A 2 10.95 1.20 -1.18
C ALA A 2 9.50 1.67 -1.39
N HIS A 3 8.63 0.75 -1.82
CA HIS A 3 7.20 1.00 -1.97
C HIS A 3 6.53 1.51 -0.68
N TYR A 4 6.84 0.88 0.46
CA TYR A 4 6.28 1.29 1.76
C TYR A 4 6.66 2.74 2.12
N LYS A 5 7.93 3.10 1.93
CA LYS A 5 8.42 4.47 2.18
C LYS A 5 7.84 5.47 1.18
N ALA A 6 7.68 5.07 -0.09
CA ALA A 6 7.06 5.92 -1.11
C ALA A 6 5.59 6.22 -0.78
N CYS A 7 4.82 5.21 -0.35
CA CYS A 7 3.44 5.39 0.09
C CYS A 7 3.33 6.33 1.30
N LEU A 8 4.18 6.16 2.32
CA LEU A 8 4.22 7.07 3.47
C LEU A 8 4.57 8.50 3.06
N TYR A 9 5.56 8.67 2.17
CA TYR A 9 5.95 9.99 1.65
C TYR A 9 4.81 10.64 0.84
N ALA A 10 4.07 9.86 0.06
CA ALA A 10 2.92 10.32 -0.72
C ALA A 10 1.67 10.61 0.13
N GLY A 11 1.71 10.35 1.44
CA GLY A 11 0.57 10.54 2.34
C GLY A 11 -0.49 9.44 2.25
N ILE A 12 -0.18 8.31 1.62
CA ILE A 12 -1.07 7.15 1.58
C ILE A 12 -1.08 6.50 2.97
N ASN A 13 -2.28 6.20 3.48
CA ASN A 13 -2.49 5.53 4.77
C ASN A 13 -2.11 4.04 4.72
N ILE A 14 -0.88 3.73 4.37
CA ILE A 14 -0.34 2.36 4.40
C ILE A 14 -0.05 1.96 5.85
N SER A 15 -0.60 0.82 6.29
CA SER A 15 -0.51 0.35 7.68
C SER A 15 0.44 -0.82 7.87
N GLY A 16 0.81 -1.54 6.81
CA GLY A 16 1.73 -2.66 6.91
C GLY A 16 2.15 -3.25 5.58
N THR A 17 3.17 -4.12 5.64
CA THR A 17 3.58 -5.02 4.56
C THR A 17 4.07 -6.33 5.15
N ASN A 18 3.83 -7.44 4.46
CA ASN A 18 4.40 -8.74 4.81
C ASN A 18 4.75 -9.54 3.55
N GLY A 19 5.71 -10.46 3.70
CA GLY A 19 5.93 -11.50 2.70
C GLY A 19 4.83 -12.54 2.81
N GLU A 20 4.32 -13.00 1.67
CA GLU A 20 3.29 -14.04 1.60
C GLU A 20 3.90 -15.43 1.46
N VAL A 21 3.04 -16.44 1.51
CA VAL A 21 3.46 -17.85 1.55
C VAL A 21 4.19 -18.28 0.28
N MET A 22 3.79 -17.76 -0.89
CA MET A 22 4.44 -18.09 -2.15
C MET A 22 5.76 -17.32 -2.32
N PRO A 23 6.86 -17.96 -2.74
CA PRO A 23 8.11 -17.27 -3.01
C PRO A 23 7.94 -16.12 -4.01
N GLY A 24 8.32 -14.91 -3.60
CA GLY A 24 8.18 -13.70 -4.41
C GLY A 24 6.81 -12.99 -4.29
N GLN A 25 5.86 -13.55 -3.54
CA GLN A 25 4.57 -12.91 -3.26
C GLN A 25 4.68 -12.00 -2.03
N TRP A 26 4.02 -10.85 -2.10
CA TRP A 26 4.00 -9.83 -1.04
C TRP A 26 2.60 -9.25 -0.89
N GLU A 27 2.28 -8.81 0.32
CA GLU A 27 1.05 -8.09 0.66
C GLU A 27 1.38 -6.72 1.29
N PHE A 28 0.52 -5.74 1.05
CA PHE A 28 0.50 -4.45 1.74
C PHE A 28 -0.93 -4.09 2.15
N GLN A 29 -1.07 -3.45 3.32
CA GLN A 29 -2.36 -3.05 3.86
C GLN A 29 -2.50 -1.52 3.80
N VAL A 30 -3.64 -1.05 3.32
CA VAL A 30 -4.00 0.38 3.31
C VAL A 30 -5.25 0.56 4.17
N GLY A 31 -5.13 1.43 5.17
CA GLY A 31 -6.23 1.82 6.04
C GLY A 31 -5.83 1.91 7.51
N PRO A 32 -6.70 2.47 8.36
CA PRO A 32 -8.07 2.88 8.04
C PRO A 32 -8.15 4.11 7.12
N SER A 33 -9.12 4.13 6.20
CA SER A 33 -9.43 5.25 5.30
C SER A 33 -10.94 5.26 5.05
N VAL A 34 -11.56 6.43 4.85
CA VAL A 34 -13.03 6.57 4.89
C VAL A 34 -13.61 6.78 3.51
N GLY A 35 -14.58 5.93 3.13
CA GLY A 35 -15.35 6.12 1.90
C GLY A 35 -14.47 6.06 0.64
N ILE A 36 -14.56 7.09 -0.20
CA ILE A 36 -13.87 7.15 -1.49
C ILE A 36 -12.34 7.18 -1.35
N GLU A 37 -11.83 7.74 -0.25
CA GLU A 37 -10.41 7.87 0.04
C GLU A 37 -9.70 6.50 0.07
N ALA A 38 -10.39 5.45 0.54
CA ALA A 38 -9.83 4.09 0.52
C ALA A 38 -9.55 3.61 -0.91
N GLY A 39 -10.41 3.95 -1.87
CA GLY A 39 -10.22 3.65 -3.28
C GLY A 39 -9.05 4.46 -3.87
N ASP A 40 -9.01 5.76 -3.59
CA ASP A 40 -7.97 6.66 -4.08
C ASP A 40 -6.58 6.22 -3.59
N HIS A 41 -6.46 5.91 -2.29
CA HIS A 41 -5.22 5.42 -1.69
C HIS A 41 -4.75 4.09 -2.29
N ILE A 42 -5.67 3.14 -2.50
CA ILE A 42 -5.32 1.83 -3.09
C ILE A 42 -4.84 1.99 -4.53
N TRP A 43 -5.49 2.82 -5.34
CA TRP A 43 -5.08 3.05 -6.73
C TRP A 43 -3.71 3.72 -6.82
N CYS A 44 -3.49 4.76 -6.03
CA CYS A 44 -2.18 5.44 -5.96
C CYS A 44 -1.09 4.49 -5.45
N ALA A 45 -1.37 3.66 -4.45
CA ALA A 45 -0.42 2.67 -3.96
C ALA A 45 -0.04 1.67 -5.06
N ARG A 46 -1.00 1.15 -5.83
CA ARG A 46 -0.72 0.26 -6.96
C ARG A 46 0.14 0.92 -8.03
N TYR A 47 -0.13 2.18 -8.35
CA TYR A 47 0.68 2.95 -9.30
C TYR A 47 2.13 3.12 -8.83
N LEU A 48 2.37 3.30 -7.52
CA LEU A 48 3.72 3.38 -6.95
C LEU A 48 4.43 2.03 -6.79
N LEU A 49 3.72 0.91 -6.96
CA LEU A 49 4.28 -0.44 -6.86
C LEU A 49 4.80 -0.95 -8.20
N GLU A 50 4.18 -0.52 -9.31
CA GLU A 50 4.61 -0.79 -10.67
C GLU A 50 5.95 -0.08 -11.00
#